data_AF-A0A7V8NL32-F1
#
_entry.id   AF-A0A7V8NL32-F1
#
_cell.length_a   1.000
_cell.length_b   1.000
_cell.length_c   1.000
_cell.angle_alpha   90.00
_cell.angle_beta   90.00
_cell.angle_gamma   90.00
#
_symmetry.space_group_name_H-M   'P 1'
#
loop_
_entity.id
_entity.type
_entity.pdbx_description
1 polymer ?
#
loop_
_entity_poly.entity_id
_entity_poly.type
_entity_poly.pdbx_seq_one_letter_code
_entity_poly.pdbx_strand_id
1 'polypeptide(L)'
;MPDRRLLDAYWRQMARMGTEVSVQSLSNWSRLNPVSLEATGAGWLAIMLSVIRGERRRTRAVAASFYRLHRAIETGYTVPPLEGDYAGDTPTLGDLREDWARQTGTIHDPMSDDDLEVIVEGFDWPEEPEEDHDRASTVSMVSQGLAPVYQDLSQEDGDRGRGRLDDPDFLSDLNDTMETAGNRAAMAADREVQRGGRDLIRRASQADRRVLGWARVTDGDPCGFCAMLASRGAVYRTRAHAGIRNLGSAGLPEVHRDDLEKYHNGCHCQTVPIYSRNDFLTDQARDYSRQWREVTRGMAGDEARRAWRRHIDAQRRNSR
;
A
#
# COMPACT_ATOMS: atom_id res chain seq x y z
N MET A 1 14.70 19.46 -4.39
CA MET A 1 13.33 18.94 -4.16
C MET A 1 13.43 17.43 -4.25
N PRO A 2 12.58 16.67 -3.54
CA PRO A 2 12.53 15.22 -3.69
C PRO A 2 12.48 14.85 -5.15
N ASP A 3 13.24 13.83 -5.56
CA ASP A 3 13.10 13.29 -6.90
C ASP A 3 11.70 12.68 -7.05
N ARG A 4 10.79 13.50 -7.58
CA ARG A 4 9.39 13.15 -7.77
C ARG A 4 9.24 11.94 -8.70
N ARG A 5 10.20 11.72 -9.60
CA ARG A 5 10.16 10.59 -10.54
C ARG A 5 10.28 9.27 -9.82
N LEU A 6 11.15 9.17 -8.80
CA LEU A 6 11.33 7.95 -8.03
C LEU A 6 10.09 7.60 -7.20
N LEU A 7 9.47 8.60 -6.56
CA LEU A 7 8.23 8.40 -5.79
C LEU A 7 7.09 7.88 -6.68
N ASP A 8 6.91 8.50 -7.85
CA ASP A 8 5.89 8.10 -8.82
C ASP A 8 6.19 6.71 -9.39
N ALA A 9 7.46 6.41 -9.69
CA ALA A 9 7.90 5.10 -10.16
C ALA A 9 7.65 4.01 -9.10
N TYR A 10 8.00 4.28 -7.84
CA TYR A 10 7.75 3.35 -6.73
C TYR A 10 6.26 3.07 -6.56
N TRP A 11 5.43 4.11 -6.55
CA TRP A 11 4.00 3.92 -6.47
C TRP A 11 3.45 3.08 -7.65
N ARG A 12 3.82 3.41 -8.90
CA ARG A 12 3.38 2.67 -10.10
C ARG A 12 3.79 1.21 -10.03
N GLN A 13 5.00 0.92 -9.56
CA GLN A 13 5.47 -0.44 -9.39
C GLN A 13 4.62 -1.20 -8.37
N MET A 14 4.32 -0.61 -7.22
CA MET A 14 3.43 -1.23 -6.23
C MET A 14 2.04 -1.48 -6.81
N ALA A 15 1.46 -0.51 -7.53
CA ALA A 15 0.15 -0.67 -8.18
C ALA A 15 0.13 -1.79 -9.23
N ARG A 16 1.21 -1.93 -10.01
CA ARG A 16 1.38 -3.03 -10.96
C ARG A 16 1.40 -4.38 -10.26
N MET A 17 2.22 -4.54 -9.22
CA MET A 17 2.30 -5.80 -8.46
C MET A 17 0.96 -6.16 -7.79
N GLY A 18 0.24 -5.16 -7.28
CA GLY A 18 -1.12 -5.31 -6.74
C GLY A 18 -2.13 -5.79 -7.78
N THR A 19 -2.05 -5.23 -8.99
CA THR A 19 -2.89 -5.64 -10.13
C THR A 19 -2.55 -7.08 -10.56
N GLU A 20 -1.27 -7.42 -10.66
CA GLU A 20 -0.80 -8.76 -11.04
C GLU A 20 -1.34 -9.83 -10.07
N VAL A 21 -1.25 -9.60 -8.75
CA VAL A 21 -1.81 -10.56 -7.78
C VAL A 21 -3.34 -10.59 -7.78
N SER A 22 -4.01 -9.45 -8.05
CA SER A 22 -5.47 -9.42 -8.16
C SER A 22 -5.95 -10.30 -9.33
N VAL A 23 -5.29 -10.20 -10.49
CA VAL A 23 -5.57 -11.06 -11.66
C VAL A 23 -5.32 -12.53 -11.34
N GLN A 24 -4.21 -12.86 -10.66
CA GLN A 24 -3.93 -14.23 -10.23
C GLN A 24 -4.99 -14.73 -9.24
N SER A 25 -5.45 -13.89 -8.31
CA SER A 25 -6.50 -14.23 -7.35
C SER A 25 -7.81 -14.57 -8.05
N LEU A 26 -8.25 -13.73 -9.00
CA LEU A 26 -9.46 -13.97 -9.79
C LEU A 26 -9.34 -15.25 -10.64
N SER A 27 -8.17 -15.49 -11.25
CA SER A 27 -7.92 -16.70 -12.05
C SER A 27 -7.92 -17.98 -11.20
N ASN A 28 -7.47 -17.92 -9.95
CA ASN A 28 -7.58 -19.05 -9.03
C ASN A 28 -9.00 -19.18 -8.46
N TRP A 29 -9.70 -18.07 -8.23
CA TRP A 29 -11.08 -18.05 -7.76
C TRP A 29 -12.04 -18.73 -8.74
N SER A 30 -11.85 -18.52 -10.05
CA SER A 30 -12.68 -19.16 -11.08
C SER A 30 -12.57 -20.69 -11.14
N ARG A 31 -11.63 -21.29 -10.38
CA ARG A 31 -11.47 -22.74 -10.24
C ARG A 31 -12.24 -23.32 -9.06
N LEU A 32 -12.84 -22.47 -8.22
CA LEU A 32 -13.69 -22.93 -7.13
C LEU A 32 -14.95 -23.60 -7.69
N ASN A 33 -15.32 -24.72 -7.08
CA ASN A 33 -16.57 -25.40 -7.38
C ASN A 33 -17.51 -25.23 -6.18
N PRO A 34 -18.63 -24.52 -6.30
CA PRO A 34 -19.54 -24.30 -5.18
C PRO A 34 -20.13 -25.60 -4.62
N VAL A 35 -20.23 -26.66 -5.43
CA VAL A 35 -20.72 -27.99 -5.00
C VAL A 35 -19.71 -28.71 -4.10
N SER A 36 -18.43 -28.41 -4.24
CA SER A 36 -17.34 -29.00 -3.46
C SER A 36 -16.49 -27.94 -2.78
N LEU A 37 -17.14 -26.87 -2.29
CA LEU A 37 -16.49 -25.66 -1.82
C LEU A 37 -15.50 -25.91 -0.69
N GLU A 38 -15.77 -26.89 0.18
CA GLU A 38 -14.85 -27.29 1.26
C GLU A 38 -13.49 -27.72 0.71
N ALA A 39 -13.48 -28.69 -0.20
CA ALA A 39 -12.25 -29.21 -0.80
C ALA A 39 -11.58 -28.17 -1.71
N THR A 40 -12.33 -27.53 -2.62
CA THR A 40 -11.75 -26.57 -3.56
C THR A 40 -11.32 -25.27 -2.88
N GLY A 41 -12.03 -24.86 -1.83
CA GLY A 41 -11.73 -23.67 -1.04
C GLY A 41 -10.46 -23.81 -0.22
N ALA A 42 -10.23 -24.95 0.42
CA ALA A 42 -8.97 -25.23 1.11
C ALA A 42 -7.77 -25.20 0.15
N GLY A 43 -7.91 -25.82 -1.03
CA GLY A 43 -6.89 -25.80 -2.07
C GLY A 43 -6.61 -24.39 -2.59
N TRP A 44 -7.65 -23.61 -2.88
CA TRP A 44 -7.53 -22.21 -3.28
C TRP A 44 -6.82 -21.37 -2.22
N LEU A 45 -7.19 -21.51 -0.95
CA LEU A 45 -6.58 -20.74 0.14
C LEU A 45 -5.08 -21.06 0.25
N ALA A 46 -4.70 -22.34 0.18
CA ALA A 46 -3.31 -22.76 0.23
C ALA A 46 -2.49 -22.15 -0.94
N ILE A 47 -3.03 -22.18 -2.16
CA ILE A 47 -2.42 -21.56 -3.34
C ILE A 47 -2.26 -20.05 -3.12
N MET A 48 -3.32 -19.36 -2.70
CA MET A 48 -3.29 -17.91 -2.52
C MET A 48 -2.33 -17.47 -1.43
N LEU A 49 -2.24 -18.19 -0.30
CA LEU A 49 -1.26 -17.90 0.74
C LEU A 49 0.18 -18.08 0.24
N SER A 50 0.45 -19.09 -0.60
CA SER A 50 1.76 -19.26 -1.24
C SER A 50 2.10 -18.10 -2.19
N VAL A 51 1.14 -17.68 -3.02
CA VAL A 51 1.29 -16.51 -3.92
C VAL A 51 1.58 -15.25 -3.11
N ILE A 52 0.77 -14.98 -2.08
CA ILE A 52 0.91 -13.79 -1.23
C ILE A 52 2.29 -13.76 -0.57
N ARG A 53 2.79 -14.88 -0.01
CA ARG A 53 4.13 -14.93 0.59
C ARG A 53 5.24 -14.59 -0.42
N GLY A 54 5.16 -15.16 -1.62
CA GLY A 54 6.13 -14.91 -2.69
C GLY A 54 6.15 -13.44 -3.10
N GLU A 55 4.99 -12.89 -3.39
CA GLU A 55 4.86 -11.48 -3.80
C GLU A 55 5.16 -10.50 -2.66
N ARG A 56 4.87 -10.85 -1.41
CA ARG A 56 5.22 -10.03 -0.24
C ARG A 56 6.73 -9.88 -0.06
N ARG A 57 7.51 -10.95 -0.29
CA ARG A 57 8.98 -10.85 -0.33
C ARG A 57 9.45 -9.93 -1.44
N ARG A 58 8.82 -10.01 -2.62
CA ARG A 58 9.14 -9.16 -3.77
C ARG A 58 8.81 -7.69 -3.51
N THR A 59 7.65 -7.37 -2.93
CA THR A 59 7.30 -5.98 -2.57
C THR A 59 8.22 -5.43 -1.50
N ARG A 60 8.68 -6.27 -0.57
CA ARG A 60 9.67 -5.91 0.45
C ARG A 60 11.03 -5.58 -0.18
N ALA A 61 11.52 -6.36 -1.15
CA ALA A 61 12.75 -6.07 -1.88
C ALA A 61 12.67 -4.75 -2.68
N VAL A 62 11.57 -4.53 -3.42
CA VAL A 62 11.31 -3.27 -4.14
C VAL A 62 11.29 -2.08 -3.17
N ALA A 63 10.63 -2.23 -2.03
CA ALA A 63 10.55 -1.18 -1.01
C ALA A 63 11.91 -0.87 -0.38
N ALA A 64 12.76 -1.87 -0.16
CA ALA A 64 14.13 -1.67 0.34
C ALA A 64 14.98 -0.91 -0.68
N SER A 65 14.92 -1.29 -1.96
CA SER A 65 15.65 -0.62 -3.03
C SER A 65 15.21 0.84 -3.18
N PHE A 66 13.89 1.09 -3.18
CA PHE A 66 13.33 2.44 -3.11
C PHE A 66 13.87 3.20 -1.89
N TYR A 67 13.82 2.61 -0.71
CA TYR A 67 14.26 3.26 0.53
C TYR A 67 15.74 3.66 0.44
N ARG A 68 16.60 2.76 -0.05
CA ARG A 68 18.04 3.00 -0.22
C ARG A 68 18.32 4.13 -1.20
N LEU A 69 17.69 4.11 -2.37
CA LEU A 69 17.90 5.13 -3.41
C LEU A 69 17.31 6.48 -2.98
N HIS A 70 16.09 6.50 -2.44
CA HIS A 70 15.43 7.72 -1.97
C HIS A 70 16.23 8.39 -0.84
N ARG A 71 16.75 7.59 0.10
CA ARG A 71 17.63 8.10 1.17
C ARG A 71 18.94 8.68 0.61
N ALA A 72 19.53 8.02 -0.38
CA ALA A 72 20.77 8.47 -1.02
C ALA A 72 20.58 9.81 -1.73
N ILE A 73 19.55 9.93 -2.56
CA ILE A 73 19.23 11.17 -3.28
C ILE A 73 18.98 12.32 -2.30
N GLU A 74 18.25 12.07 -1.21
CA GLU A 74 17.86 13.12 -0.28
C GLU A 74 18.95 13.53 0.71
N THR A 75 19.93 12.66 0.99
CA THR A 75 20.89 12.89 2.09
C THR A 75 22.35 12.70 1.72
N GLY A 76 22.67 12.03 0.61
CA GLY A 76 24.01 11.54 0.30
C GLY A 76 24.42 10.28 1.08
N TYR A 77 23.50 9.72 1.89
CA TYR A 77 23.73 8.50 2.66
C TYR A 77 22.70 7.43 2.28
N THR A 78 23.10 6.17 2.33
CA THR A 78 22.20 5.03 2.18
C THR A 78 22.42 4.00 3.29
N VAL A 79 21.65 2.92 3.25
CA VAL A 79 21.75 1.78 4.16
C VAL A 79 22.20 0.55 3.38
N PRO A 80 22.70 -0.51 4.05
CA PRO A 80 23.15 -1.73 3.39
C PRO A 80 22.01 -2.36 2.59
N PRO A 81 22.32 -3.21 1.59
CA PRO A 81 21.32 -4.05 0.93
C PRO A 81 20.44 -4.82 1.94
N LEU A 82 19.18 -5.09 1.58
CA LEU A 82 18.29 -5.88 2.44
C LEU A 82 18.77 -7.32 2.61
N GLU A 83 19.33 -7.88 1.52
CA GLU A 83 19.84 -9.24 1.45
C GLU A 83 21.29 -9.22 0.92
N GLY A 84 22.11 -10.13 1.42
CA GLY A 84 23.52 -10.28 1.05
C GLY A 84 24.48 -9.41 1.88
N ASP A 85 25.75 -9.78 1.85
CA ASP A 85 26.81 -9.04 2.53
C ASP A 85 27.21 -7.81 1.72
N TYR A 86 27.26 -6.65 2.37
CA TYR A 86 27.87 -5.46 1.78
C TYR A 86 29.40 -5.59 1.85
N ALA A 87 30.04 -5.74 0.69
CA ALA A 87 31.48 -5.98 0.58
C ALA A 87 32.36 -4.77 0.98
N GLY A 88 31.77 -3.62 1.31
CA GLY A 88 32.50 -2.43 1.77
C GLY A 88 32.75 -1.37 0.70
N ASP A 89 32.49 -1.67 -0.58
CA ASP A 89 32.68 -0.71 -1.69
C ASP A 89 31.64 0.40 -1.64
N THR A 90 32.08 1.66 -1.61
CA THR A 90 31.20 2.84 -1.63
C THR A 90 30.34 2.83 -2.90
N PRO A 91 29.02 2.59 -2.81
CA PRO A 91 28.17 2.57 -3.97
C PRO A 91 28.00 3.99 -4.52
N THR A 92 27.74 4.08 -5.80
CA THR A 92 27.36 5.32 -6.47
C THR A 92 25.83 5.46 -6.56
N LEU A 93 25.33 6.64 -6.93
CA LEU A 93 23.91 6.80 -7.25
C LEU A 93 23.50 5.91 -8.45
N GLY A 94 24.39 5.72 -9.42
CA GLY A 94 24.20 4.80 -10.54
C GLY A 94 23.94 3.38 -10.07
N ASP A 95 24.78 2.84 -9.17
CA ASP A 95 24.62 1.49 -8.61
C ASP A 95 23.26 1.30 -7.92
N LEU A 96 22.79 2.32 -7.20
CA LEU A 96 21.49 2.29 -6.53
C LEU A 96 20.32 2.39 -7.52
N ARG A 97 20.47 3.13 -8.62
CA ARG A 97 19.48 3.19 -9.71
C ARG A 97 19.44 1.89 -10.51
N GLU A 98 20.58 1.22 -10.71
CA GLU A 98 20.65 -0.11 -11.31
C GLU A 98 20.01 -1.18 -10.41
N ASP A 99 20.23 -1.13 -9.10
CA ASP A 99 19.51 -1.96 -8.13
C ASP A 99 17.99 -1.74 -8.24
N TRP A 100 17.55 -0.49 -8.25
CA TRP A 100 16.14 -0.14 -8.47
C TRP A 100 15.58 -0.71 -9.78
N ALA A 101 16.31 -0.53 -10.87
CA ALA A 101 15.93 -1.02 -12.19
C ALA A 101 15.80 -2.55 -12.21
N ARG A 102 16.76 -3.26 -11.61
CA ARG A 102 16.75 -4.72 -11.46
C ARG A 102 15.56 -5.22 -10.63
N GLN A 103 15.26 -4.57 -9.49
CA GLN A 103 14.14 -4.97 -8.63
C GLN A 103 12.77 -4.74 -9.28
N THR A 104 12.66 -3.72 -10.12
CA THR A 104 11.40 -3.34 -10.79
C THR A 104 11.27 -3.89 -12.21
N GLY A 105 12.33 -4.48 -12.76
CA GLY A 105 12.39 -4.94 -14.15
C GLY A 105 12.34 -3.79 -15.16
N THR A 106 12.80 -2.59 -14.78
CA THR A 106 12.96 -1.45 -15.69
C THR A 106 14.39 -1.36 -16.18
N ILE A 107 14.65 -0.46 -17.12
CA ILE A 107 15.99 -0.13 -17.59
C ILE A 107 16.44 1.15 -16.88
N HIS A 108 17.68 1.18 -16.41
CA HIS A 108 18.31 2.41 -15.92
C HIS A 108 18.84 3.22 -17.10
N ASP A 109 18.34 4.44 -17.26
CA ASP A 109 18.88 5.41 -18.22
C ASP A 109 19.95 6.25 -17.50
N PRO A 110 21.21 6.28 -18.00
CA PRO A 110 22.29 6.98 -17.35
C PRO A 110 21.96 8.45 -17.04
N MET A 111 22.25 8.87 -15.82
CA MET A 111 22.05 10.23 -15.34
C MET A 111 23.40 10.93 -15.09
N SER A 112 23.42 12.26 -15.19
CA SER A 112 24.64 13.05 -15.04
C SER A 112 25.30 12.96 -13.65
N ASP A 113 24.54 12.50 -12.66
CA ASP A 113 24.96 12.36 -11.27
C ASP A 113 25.15 10.89 -10.85
N ASP A 114 25.17 9.94 -11.79
CA ASP A 114 25.34 8.52 -11.49
C ASP A 114 26.67 8.23 -10.79
N ASP A 115 27.76 8.91 -11.16
CA ASP A 115 29.08 8.71 -10.57
C ASP A 115 29.22 9.29 -9.14
N LEU A 116 28.18 9.90 -8.58
CA LEU A 116 28.22 10.42 -7.22
C LEU A 116 28.26 9.29 -6.19
N GLU A 117 29.35 9.21 -5.44
CA GLU A 117 29.51 8.29 -4.32
C GLU A 117 28.49 8.56 -3.19
N VAL A 118 28.00 7.47 -2.59
CA VAL A 118 26.99 7.47 -1.52
C VAL A 118 27.54 6.76 -0.30
N ILE A 119 27.45 7.40 0.87
CA ILE A 119 27.97 6.84 2.12
C ILE A 119 27.00 5.80 2.67
N VAL A 120 27.44 4.55 2.87
CA VAL A 120 26.64 3.52 3.54
C VAL A 120 26.80 3.62 5.05
N GLU A 121 25.69 3.84 5.76
CA GLU A 121 25.66 3.82 7.22
C GLU A 121 25.20 2.45 7.73
N GLY A 122 25.87 1.95 8.77
CA GLY A 122 25.44 0.73 9.46
C GLY A 122 23.98 0.84 9.89
N PHE A 123 23.18 -0.15 9.48
CA PHE A 123 21.74 -0.17 9.70
C PHE A 123 21.24 -1.60 9.77
N ASP A 124 20.54 -1.91 10.85
CA ASP A 124 19.89 -3.21 11.03
C ASP A 124 18.48 -3.14 10.45
N TRP A 125 18.25 -3.88 9.37
CA TRP A 125 16.93 -3.95 8.78
C TRP A 125 15.96 -4.61 9.76
N PRO A 126 14.76 -4.03 9.98
CA PRO A 126 13.78 -4.59 10.89
C PRO A 126 13.29 -5.94 10.38
N GLU A 127 13.30 -6.94 11.24
CA GLU A 127 12.78 -8.27 10.92
C GLU A 127 11.30 -8.21 10.50
N GLU A 128 10.95 -9.02 9.50
CA GLU A 128 9.56 -9.17 9.08
C GLU A 128 8.82 -10.03 10.12
N PRO A 129 7.64 -9.58 10.63
CA PRO A 129 6.79 -10.42 11.47
C PRO A 129 6.01 -11.42 10.61
N GLU A 130 6.71 -12.36 9.97
CA GLU A 130 6.14 -13.25 8.94
C GLU A 130 4.89 -14.00 9.41
N GLU A 131 4.91 -14.53 10.64
CA GLU A 131 3.78 -15.26 11.22
C GLU A 131 2.53 -14.38 11.37
N ASP A 132 2.70 -13.13 11.81
CA ASP A 132 1.59 -12.19 11.93
C ASP A 132 1.03 -11.79 10.56
N HIS A 133 1.92 -11.58 9.58
CA HIS A 133 1.51 -11.28 8.21
C HIS A 133 0.76 -12.47 7.57
N ASP A 134 1.18 -13.70 7.84
CA ASP A 134 0.52 -14.91 7.36
C ASP A 134 -0.85 -15.14 8.02
N ARG A 135 -0.95 -14.89 9.32
CA ARG A 135 -2.22 -14.91 10.04
C ARG A 135 -3.18 -13.84 9.51
N ALA A 136 -2.69 -12.61 9.30
CA ALA A 136 -3.47 -11.53 8.70
C ALA A 136 -3.93 -11.87 7.28
N SER A 137 -3.05 -12.49 6.48
CA SER A 137 -3.38 -12.95 5.12
C SER A 137 -4.48 -14.01 5.15
N THR A 138 -4.35 -15.00 6.03
CA THR A 138 -5.35 -16.06 6.21
C THR A 138 -6.72 -15.49 6.56
N VAL A 139 -6.79 -14.64 7.59
CA VAL A 139 -8.04 -14.00 8.01
C VAL A 139 -8.65 -13.18 6.89
N SER A 140 -7.83 -12.44 6.15
CA SER A 140 -8.28 -11.58 5.05
C SER A 140 -8.84 -12.38 3.90
N MET A 141 -8.13 -13.42 3.44
CA MET A 141 -8.59 -14.24 2.33
C MET A 141 -9.86 -15.02 2.67
N VAL A 142 -9.97 -15.54 3.89
CA VAL A 142 -11.18 -16.24 4.35
C VAL A 142 -12.35 -15.27 4.50
N SER A 143 -12.18 -14.16 5.23
CA SER A 143 -13.28 -13.22 5.51
C SER A 143 -13.78 -12.48 4.28
N GLN A 144 -12.91 -12.20 3.30
CA GLN A 144 -13.26 -11.48 2.08
C GLN A 144 -13.71 -12.41 0.95
N GLY A 145 -13.24 -13.66 0.94
CA GLY A 145 -13.57 -14.66 -0.06
C GLY A 145 -14.56 -15.71 0.44
N LEU A 146 -14.04 -16.81 0.99
CA LEU A 146 -14.83 -18.02 1.23
C LEU A 146 -15.97 -17.84 2.24
N ALA A 147 -15.77 -17.06 3.31
CA ALA A 147 -16.74 -16.96 4.40
C ALA A 147 -18.11 -16.41 3.95
N PRO A 148 -18.20 -15.32 3.16
CA PRO A 148 -19.45 -14.89 2.56
C PRO A 148 -20.17 -15.99 1.76
N VAL A 149 -19.44 -16.77 0.96
CA VAL A 149 -20.02 -17.86 0.16
C VAL A 149 -20.57 -18.98 1.05
N TYR A 150 -19.83 -19.37 2.10
CA TYR A 150 -20.31 -20.35 3.07
C TYR A 150 -21.55 -19.86 3.82
N GLN A 151 -21.58 -18.58 4.20
CA GLN A 151 -22.72 -17.99 4.91
C GLN A 151 -23.97 -18.05 4.03
N ASP A 152 -23.85 -17.66 2.76
CA ASP A 152 -24.93 -17.68 1.78
C ASP A 152 -25.49 -19.10 1.60
N LEU A 153 -24.62 -20.08 1.32
CA LEU A 153 -25.00 -21.49 1.18
C LEU A 153 -25.66 -22.05 2.46
N SER A 154 -25.18 -21.66 3.64
CA SER A 154 -25.68 -22.17 4.93
C SER A 154 -27.02 -21.58 5.37
N GLN A 155 -27.27 -20.29 5.10
CA GLN A 155 -28.53 -19.63 5.45
C GLN A 155 -29.69 -20.24 4.66
N GLU A 156 -29.44 -20.64 3.42
CA GLU A 156 -30.48 -21.22 2.57
C GLU A 156 -30.75 -22.71 2.87
N ASP A 157 -29.73 -23.48 3.23
CA ASP A 157 -29.88 -24.88 3.71
C ASP A 157 -30.78 -24.95 4.96
N GLY A 158 -30.75 -23.92 5.80
CA GLY A 158 -31.55 -23.81 7.02
C GLY A 158 -33.02 -23.43 6.81
N ASP A 159 -33.33 -22.66 5.75
CA ASP A 159 -34.68 -22.16 5.51
C ASP A 159 -35.54 -23.15 4.70
N ARG A 160 -34.98 -23.87 3.70
CA ARG A 160 -35.76 -24.79 2.83
C ARG A 160 -34.90 -25.89 2.18
N GLY A 161 -34.71 -27.01 2.88
CA GLY A 161 -34.32 -28.37 2.42
C GLY A 161 -33.55 -28.55 1.10
N ARG A 162 -32.31 -29.06 1.20
CA ARG A 162 -31.42 -29.63 0.16
C ARG A 162 -32.06 -29.95 -1.21
N GLY A 163 -31.61 -29.26 -2.26
CA GLY A 163 -31.81 -29.67 -3.66
C GLY A 163 -32.07 -28.56 -4.69
N ARG A 164 -31.35 -27.43 -4.65
CA ARG A 164 -31.64 -26.24 -5.50
C ARG A 164 -30.61 -25.88 -6.58
N LEU A 165 -29.62 -26.72 -6.88
CA LEU A 165 -28.75 -26.47 -8.06
C LEU A 165 -29.52 -26.46 -9.40
N ASP A 166 -30.80 -26.82 -9.40
CA ASP A 166 -31.71 -26.76 -10.55
C ASP A 166 -32.61 -25.51 -10.54
N ASP A 167 -32.55 -24.65 -9.51
CA ASP A 167 -33.32 -23.41 -9.41
C ASP A 167 -32.57 -22.24 -10.06
N PRO A 168 -33.09 -21.64 -11.14
CA PRO A 168 -32.43 -20.55 -11.85
C PRO A 168 -32.16 -19.31 -10.97
N ASP A 169 -33.08 -18.97 -10.06
CA ASP A 169 -32.93 -17.78 -9.22
C ASP A 169 -31.80 -18.00 -8.20
N PHE A 170 -31.74 -19.21 -7.62
CA PHE A 170 -30.63 -19.62 -6.76
C PHE A 170 -29.27 -19.56 -7.46
N LEU A 171 -29.19 -20.11 -8.68
CA LEU A 171 -27.95 -20.11 -9.45
C LEU A 171 -27.49 -18.68 -9.78
N SER A 172 -28.42 -17.75 -10.01
CA SER A 172 -28.12 -16.33 -10.21
C SER A 172 -27.56 -15.70 -8.93
N ASP A 173 -28.25 -15.85 -7.80
CA ASP A 173 -27.82 -15.28 -6.51
C ASP A 173 -26.45 -15.83 -6.08
N LEU A 174 -26.25 -17.14 -6.21
CA LEU A 174 -24.97 -17.79 -5.94
C LEU A 174 -23.86 -17.25 -6.86
N ASN A 175 -24.15 -17.03 -8.14
CA ASN A 175 -23.18 -16.44 -9.07
C ASN A 175 -22.78 -15.02 -8.65
N ASP A 176 -23.74 -14.19 -8.22
CA ASP A 176 -23.50 -12.82 -7.75
C ASP A 176 -22.67 -12.81 -6.44
N THR A 177 -22.97 -13.73 -5.52
CA THR A 177 -22.19 -13.95 -4.30
C THR A 177 -20.76 -14.37 -4.64
N MET A 178 -20.60 -15.33 -5.56
CA MET A 178 -19.29 -15.82 -6.01
C MET A 178 -18.48 -14.72 -6.68
N GLU A 179 -19.08 -13.91 -7.55
CA GLU A 179 -18.41 -12.79 -8.21
C GLU A 179 -17.97 -11.73 -7.18
N THR A 180 -18.88 -11.34 -6.29
CA THR A 180 -18.60 -10.34 -5.24
C THR A 180 -17.48 -10.80 -4.31
N ALA A 181 -17.53 -12.05 -3.85
CA ALA A 181 -16.52 -12.65 -2.99
C ALA A 181 -15.17 -12.77 -3.70
N GLY A 182 -15.16 -13.17 -4.98
CA GLY A 182 -13.95 -13.23 -5.79
C GLY A 182 -13.26 -11.87 -5.94
N ASN A 183 -14.04 -10.82 -6.24
CA ASN A 183 -13.55 -9.45 -6.32
C ASN A 183 -12.99 -8.96 -4.98
N ARG A 184 -13.70 -9.22 -3.87
CA ARG A 184 -13.23 -8.86 -2.51
C ARG A 184 -11.95 -9.60 -2.13
N ALA A 185 -11.86 -10.90 -2.43
CA ALA A 185 -10.67 -11.69 -2.20
C ALA A 185 -9.47 -11.19 -3.02
N ALA A 186 -9.68 -10.79 -4.28
CA ALA A 186 -8.63 -10.21 -5.11
C ALA A 186 -8.09 -8.89 -4.54
N MET A 187 -8.98 -7.97 -4.14
CA MET A 187 -8.58 -6.72 -3.50
C MET A 187 -7.89 -6.94 -2.13
N ALA A 188 -8.25 -8.02 -1.42
CA ALA A 188 -7.58 -8.40 -0.18
C ALA A 188 -6.18 -8.96 -0.46
N ALA A 189 -6.03 -9.80 -1.48
CA ALA A 189 -4.74 -10.35 -1.91
C ALA A 189 -3.75 -9.23 -2.29
N ASP A 190 -4.19 -8.23 -3.07
CA ASP A 190 -3.42 -7.01 -3.31
C ASP A 190 -2.94 -6.40 -1.99
N ARG A 191 -3.85 -6.05 -1.08
CA ARG A 191 -3.49 -5.42 0.20
C ARG A 191 -2.45 -6.22 0.99
N GLU A 192 -2.60 -7.54 1.05
CA GLU A 192 -1.70 -8.42 1.80
C GLU A 192 -0.32 -8.56 1.14
N VAL A 193 -0.23 -8.46 -0.19
CA VAL A 193 1.04 -8.35 -0.91
C VAL A 193 1.72 -7.01 -0.63
N GLN A 194 0.96 -5.89 -0.62
CA GLN A 194 1.52 -4.57 -0.32
C GLN A 194 2.01 -4.43 1.13
N ARG A 195 1.52 -5.28 2.04
CA ARG A 195 1.85 -5.24 3.47
C ARG A 195 3.36 -5.31 3.71
N GLY A 196 4.08 -6.16 2.98
CA GLY A 196 5.52 -6.35 3.13
C GLY A 196 6.31 -5.06 2.92
N GLY A 197 6.13 -4.43 1.76
CA GLY A 197 6.77 -3.16 1.44
C GLY A 197 6.36 -2.01 2.37
N ARG A 198 5.07 -1.90 2.70
CA ARG A 198 4.54 -0.87 3.61
C ARG A 198 5.10 -0.99 5.02
N ASP A 199 5.13 -2.21 5.55
CA ASP A 199 5.66 -2.48 6.88
C ASP A 199 7.17 -2.26 6.93
N LEU A 200 7.92 -2.69 5.91
CA LEU A 200 9.35 -2.42 5.80
C LEU A 200 9.65 -0.92 5.83
N ILE A 201 9.06 -0.13 4.93
CA ILE A 201 9.32 1.32 4.89
C ILE A 201 8.97 1.94 6.22
N ARG A 202 7.84 1.56 6.82
CA ARG A 202 7.41 2.08 8.11
C ARG A 202 8.43 1.78 9.23
N ARG A 203 8.80 0.51 9.43
CA ARG A 203 9.72 0.08 10.48
C ARG A 203 11.13 0.62 10.24
N ALA A 204 11.62 0.55 9.00
CA ALA A 204 12.94 1.04 8.64
C ALA A 204 13.01 2.54 8.85
N SER A 205 11.98 3.26 8.41
CA SER A 205 11.86 4.68 8.70
C SER A 205 11.95 4.93 10.20
N GLN A 206 11.14 4.24 11.03
CA GLN A 206 11.13 4.39 12.50
C GLN A 206 12.53 4.23 13.13
N ALA A 207 13.29 3.22 12.70
CA ALA A 207 14.65 2.96 13.18
C ALA A 207 15.69 3.98 12.68
N ASP A 208 15.48 4.56 11.49
CA ASP A 208 16.44 5.47 10.87
C ASP A 208 16.45 6.86 11.54
N ARG A 209 17.66 7.27 11.95
CA ARG A 209 17.91 8.54 12.63
C ARG A 209 17.86 9.75 11.70
N ARG A 210 18.00 9.55 10.37
CA ARG A 210 17.92 10.62 9.37
C ARG A 210 16.48 10.98 9.02
N VAL A 211 15.52 10.10 9.31
CA VAL A 211 14.11 10.34 9.02
C VAL A 211 13.54 11.37 9.99
N LEU A 212 13.12 12.51 9.43
CA LEU A 212 12.52 13.62 10.16
C LEU A 212 11.01 13.44 10.37
N GLY A 213 10.35 12.71 9.46
CA GLY A 213 8.91 12.51 9.43
C GLY A 213 8.47 11.56 8.33
N TRP A 214 7.16 11.54 8.08
CA TRP A 214 6.53 10.68 7.08
C TRP A 214 5.48 11.44 6.29
N ALA A 215 5.24 11.06 5.05
CA ALA A 215 4.11 11.56 4.28
C ALA A 215 3.36 10.42 3.60
N ARG A 216 2.07 10.62 3.38
CA ARG A 216 1.27 9.74 2.51
C ARG A 216 1.41 10.21 1.07
N VAL A 217 1.69 9.27 0.17
CA VAL A 217 1.68 9.46 -1.28
C VAL A 217 0.56 8.61 -1.87
N THR A 218 -0.17 9.17 -2.82
CA THR A 218 -1.40 8.60 -3.39
C THR A 218 -1.25 8.31 -4.88
N ASP A 219 -2.23 7.58 -5.42
CA ASP A 219 -2.24 6.96 -6.74
C ASP A 219 -2.98 7.76 -7.83
N GLY A 220 -3.36 9.01 -7.55
CA GLY A 220 -4.25 9.77 -8.44
C GLY A 220 -5.74 9.60 -8.13
N ASP A 221 -6.18 8.40 -7.72
CA ASP A 221 -7.58 8.05 -7.35
C ASP A 221 -7.73 7.59 -5.87
N PRO A 222 -7.19 8.32 -4.88
CA PRO A 222 -7.26 7.88 -3.50
C PRO A 222 -8.68 7.95 -2.95
N CYS A 223 -9.02 7.05 -2.03
CA CYS A 223 -10.20 7.22 -1.20
C CYS A 223 -10.09 8.48 -0.33
N GLY A 224 -11.23 9.00 0.15
CA GLY A 224 -11.25 10.21 0.99
C GLY A 224 -10.30 10.14 2.19
N PHE A 225 -10.13 8.98 2.82
CA PHE A 225 -9.18 8.81 3.93
C PHE A 225 -7.71 8.98 3.49
N CYS A 226 -7.29 8.37 2.39
CA CYS A 226 -5.91 8.51 1.90
C CYS A 226 -5.64 9.91 1.35
N ALA A 227 -6.62 10.52 0.67
CA ALA A 227 -6.53 11.90 0.21
C ALA A 227 -6.41 12.88 1.40
N MET A 228 -7.12 12.60 2.51
CA MET A 228 -7.02 13.36 3.76
C MET A 228 -5.61 13.23 4.39
N LEU A 229 -5.05 12.02 4.43
CA LEU A 229 -3.69 11.82 4.95
C LEU A 229 -2.64 12.51 4.07
N ALA A 230 -2.82 12.47 2.75
CA ALA A 230 -1.93 13.14 1.80
C ALA A 230 -2.03 14.67 1.91
N SER A 231 -3.21 15.23 2.14
CA SER A 231 -3.43 16.69 2.26
C SER A 231 -2.65 17.34 3.41
N ARG A 232 -2.27 16.54 4.42
CA ARG A 232 -1.46 16.96 5.56
C ARG A 232 0.03 17.15 5.21
N GLY A 233 0.53 16.46 4.19
CA GLY A 233 1.96 16.43 3.88
C GLY A 233 2.78 15.72 4.95
N ALA A 234 3.99 16.20 5.18
CA ALA A 234 4.89 15.62 6.17
C ALA A 234 4.36 15.72 7.62
N VAL A 235 4.22 14.57 8.26
CA VAL A 235 4.00 14.41 9.70
C VAL A 235 5.35 14.16 10.37
N TYR A 236 5.87 15.16 11.07
CA TYR A 236 7.21 15.12 11.67
C TYR A 236 7.22 14.45 13.05
N ARG A 237 8.38 13.86 13.40
CA ARG A 237 8.57 13.15 14.67
C ARG A 237 8.50 14.04 15.90
N THR A 238 9.07 15.23 15.79
CA THR A 238 9.24 16.16 16.90
C THR A 238 8.86 17.56 16.45
N ARG A 239 8.50 18.41 17.41
CA ARG A 239 8.24 19.83 17.16
C ARG A 239 9.45 20.55 16.56
N ALA A 240 10.67 20.12 16.91
CA ALA A 240 11.90 20.66 16.35
C ALA A 240 12.07 20.33 14.85
N HIS A 241 11.71 19.11 14.43
CA HIS A 241 11.75 18.70 13.02
C HIS A 241 10.65 19.34 12.18
N ALA A 242 9.49 19.58 12.79
CA ALA A 242 8.38 20.33 12.20
C ALA A 242 8.74 21.78 11.81
N GLY A 243 9.77 22.36 12.43
CA GLY A 243 10.14 23.76 12.24
C GLY A 243 9.09 24.75 12.78
N ILE A 244 9.47 26.03 12.84
CA ILE A 244 8.57 27.13 13.25
C ILE A 244 7.45 27.37 12.22
N ARG A 245 7.64 26.91 10.96
CA ARG A 245 6.67 27.04 9.85
C ARG A 245 5.51 26.06 9.89
N ASN A 246 5.41 25.20 10.92
CA ASN A 246 4.26 24.32 11.09
C ASN A 246 2.94 25.06 11.42
N LEU A 247 2.95 26.40 11.37
CA LEU A 247 1.78 27.27 11.20
C LEU A 247 0.92 26.87 9.97
N GLY A 248 1.46 26.13 8.99
CA GLY A 248 0.72 25.61 7.83
C GLY A 248 -0.20 24.41 8.09
N SER A 249 -0.06 23.75 9.25
CA SER A 249 -0.96 22.68 9.72
C SER A 249 -2.30 23.21 10.24
N ALA A 250 -2.43 24.52 10.47
CA ALA A 250 -3.67 25.12 10.92
C ALA A 250 -4.78 24.89 9.88
N GLY A 251 -5.88 24.25 10.30
CA GLY A 251 -6.99 23.87 9.43
C GLY A 251 -6.79 22.58 8.62
N LEU A 252 -5.69 21.84 8.82
CA LEU A 252 -5.46 20.51 8.27
C LEU A 252 -5.94 19.42 9.25
N PRO A 253 -6.27 18.20 8.76
CA PRO A 253 -6.81 17.15 9.61
C PRO A 253 -5.82 16.72 10.69
N GLU A 254 -6.33 16.41 11.88
CA GLU A 254 -5.57 15.68 12.90
C GLU A 254 -5.35 14.24 12.42
N VAL A 255 -4.10 13.80 12.48
CA VAL A 255 -3.66 12.48 11.99
C VAL A 255 -2.74 11.88 13.03
N HIS A 256 -3.11 10.72 13.55
CA HIS A 256 -2.24 9.93 14.42
C HIS A 256 -1.25 9.11 13.59
N ARG A 257 -0.12 8.71 14.19
CA ARG A 257 0.86 7.86 13.49
C ARG A 257 0.23 6.54 13.03
N ASP A 258 -0.63 5.95 13.85
CA ASP A 258 -1.30 4.68 13.56
C ASP A 258 -2.27 4.79 12.36
N ASP A 259 -2.73 6.01 12.03
CA ASP A 259 -3.55 6.22 10.83
C ASP A 259 -2.76 6.01 9.54
N LEU A 260 -1.43 6.16 9.58
CA LEU A 260 -0.54 5.88 8.46
C LEU A 260 -0.43 4.37 8.17
N GLU A 261 -0.89 3.52 9.09
CA GLU A 261 -0.88 2.06 8.95
C GLU A 261 -2.20 1.51 8.39
N LYS A 262 -3.23 2.34 8.28
CA LYS A 262 -4.56 1.94 7.82
C LYS A 262 -4.66 2.03 6.30
N TYR A 263 -4.96 0.90 5.67
CA TYR A 263 -5.19 0.79 4.23
C TYR A 263 -6.40 -0.07 3.96
N HIS A 264 -7.20 0.30 2.95
CA HIS A 264 -8.29 -0.54 2.47
C HIS A 264 -7.80 -1.54 1.42
N ASN A 265 -8.62 -2.55 1.15
CA ASN A 265 -8.44 -3.47 0.05
C ASN A 265 -8.44 -2.70 -1.28
N GLY A 266 -7.57 -3.08 -2.23
CA GLY A 266 -7.46 -2.44 -3.55
C GLY A 266 -6.86 -1.03 -3.56
N CYS A 267 -6.28 -0.58 -2.44
CA CYS A 267 -5.66 0.74 -2.33
C CYS A 267 -4.15 0.64 -2.49
N HIS A 268 -3.55 1.47 -3.36
CA HIS A 268 -2.12 1.45 -3.66
C HIS A 268 -1.33 2.61 -3.03
N CYS A 269 -1.95 3.43 -2.18
CA CYS A 269 -1.30 4.53 -1.49
C CYS A 269 -0.13 4.03 -0.61
N GLN A 270 0.93 4.82 -0.47
CA GLN A 270 2.14 4.46 0.27
C GLN A 270 2.48 5.51 1.33
N THR A 271 3.25 5.12 2.34
CA THR A 271 3.92 6.05 3.26
C THR A 271 5.39 6.13 2.89
N VAL A 272 5.95 7.33 2.84
CA VAL A 272 7.36 7.55 2.48
C VAL A 272 8.10 8.35 3.57
N PRO A 273 9.40 8.06 3.81
CA PRO A 273 10.21 8.81 4.76
C PRO A 273 10.56 10.20 4.23
N ILE A 274 10.61 11.15 5.14
CA ILE A 274 11.00 12.54 4.88
C ILE A 274 12.35 12.83 5.51
N TYR A 275 13.30 13.28 4.70
CA TYR A 275 14.67 13.59 5.15
C TYR A 275 14.99 15.08 5.19
N SER A 276 14.14 15.93 4.60
CA SER A 276 14.31 17.38 4.56
C SER A 276 13.14 18.12 5.21
N ARG A 277 13.43 19.27 5.83
CA ARG A 277 12.42 20.17 6.43
C ARG A 277 11.74 21.07 5.39
N ASN A 278 12.23 21.06 4.15
CA ASN A 278 11.64 21.84 3.07
C ASN A 278 10.35 21.13 2.63
N ASP A 279 9.22 21.73 3.01
CA ASP A 279 7.83 21.36 2.72
C ASP A 279 7.64 20.22 1.70
N PHE A 280 7.61 18.98 2.20
CA PHE A 280 7.29 17.80 1.40
C PHE A 280 5.78 17.76 1.15
N LEU A 281 5.40 18.31 0.01
CA LEU A 281 4.09 18.12 -0.60
C LEU A 281 4.30 17.86 -2.08
N THR A 282 3.88 16.68 -2.55
CA THR A 282 3.66 16.44 -3.99
C THR A 282 2.61 17.42 -4.50
N ASP A 283 2.56 17.68 -5.81
CA ASP A 283 1.57 18.64 -6.34
C ASP A 283 0.14 18.20 -6.05
N GLN A 284 -0.11 16.89 -6.09
CA GLN A 284 -1.36 16.29 -5.67
C GLN A 284 -1.65 16.52 -4.17
N ALA A 285 -0.66 16.33 -3.29
CA ALA A 285 -0.83 16.62 -1.86
C ALA A 285 -1.12 18.11 -1.61
N ARG A 286 -0.47 19.04 -2.35
CA ARG A 286 -0.77 20.48 -2.30
C ARG A 286 -2.20 20.76 -2.72
N ASP A 287 -2.67 20.10 -3.77
CA ASP A 287 -4.03 20.25 -4.26
C ASP A 287 -5.06 19.75 -3.24
N TYR A 288 -4.89 18.55 -2.70
CA TYR A 288 -5.74 18.05 -1.61
C TYR A 288 -5.68 18.95 -0.38
N SER A 289 -4.52 19.53 -0.05
CA SER A 289 -4.38 20.48 1.05
C SER A 289 -5.20 21.75 0.85
N ARG A 290 -5.27 22.28 -0.39
CA ARG A 290 -6.17 23.41 -0.71
C ARG A 290 -7.64 23.00 -0.62
N GLN A 291 -8.01 21.90 -1.28
CA GLN A 291 -9.39 21.43 -1.32
C GLN A 291 -9.91 21.13 0.08
N TRP A 292 -9.09 20.52 0.96
CA TRP A 292 -9.47 20.26 2.35
C TRP A 292 -9.88 21.56 3.06
N ARG A 293 -9.02 22.59 3.02
CA ARG A 293 -9.30 23.88 3.66
C ARG A 293 -10.55 24.58 3.12
N GLU A 294 -10.86 24.37 1.86
CA GLU A 294 -12.07 24.90 1.22
C GLU A 294 -13.32 24.14 1.63
N VAL A 295 -13.32 22.82 1.46
CA VAL A 295 -14.46 21.92 1.68
C VAL A 295 -14.84 21.83 3.15
N THR A 296 -13.87 21.91 4.06
CA THR A 296 -14.11 21.79 5.50
C THR A 296 -14.16 23.15 6.21
N ARG A 297 -14.30 24.26 5.48
CA ARG A 297 -14.32 25.61 6.07
C ARG A 297 -15.48 25.74 7.05
N GLY A 298 -15.16 26.10 8.30
CA GLY A 298 -16.16 26.23 9.38
C GLY A 298 -16.64 24.90 9.98
N MET A 299 -16.14 23.76 9.51
CA MET A 299 -16.47 22.43 10.00
C MET A 299 -15.32 21.87 10.86
N ALA A 300 -15.64 20.97 11.79
CA ALA A 300 -14.65 20.28 12.61
C ALA A 300 -14.98 18.79 12.78
N GLY A 301 -13.99 18.01 13.24
CA GLY A 301 -14.16 16.60 13.60
C GLY A 301 -14.83 15.76 12.50
N ASP A 302 -15.88 15.03 12.87
CA ASP A 302 -16.58 14.12 11.96
C ASP A 302 -17.34 14.83 10.85
N GLU A 303 -17.81 16.06 11.07
CA GLU A 303 -18.49 16.83 10.04
C GLU A 303 -17.54 17.14 8.88
N ALA A 304 -16.35 17.66 9.19
CA ALA A 304 -15.28 17.90 8.22
C ALA A 304 -14.89 16.61 7.48
N ARG A 305 -14.70 15.51 8.21
CA ARG A 305 -14.37 14.20 7.61
C ARG A 305 -15.45 13.69 6.66
N ARG A 306 -16.74 13.88 6.99
CA ARG A 306 -17.86 13.49 6.12
C ARG A 306 -17.96 14.37 4.89
N ALA A 307 -17.80 15.69 5.02
CA ALA A 307 -17.80 16.62 3.90
C ALA A 307 -16.66 16.31 2.92
N TRP A 308 -15.45 16.11 3.45
CA TRP A 308 -14.29 15.71 2.67
C TRP A 308 -14.49 14.38 1.93
N ARG A 309 -15.00 13.36 2.62
CA ARG A 309 -15.27 12.05 2.00
C ARG A 309 -16.24 12.20 0.81
N ARG A 310 -17.34 12.92 0.99
CA ARG A 310 -18.31 13.16 -0.10
C ARG A 310 -17.68 13.89 -1.29
N HIS A 311 -16.84 14.88 -1.02
CA HIS A 311 -16.13 15.65 -2.04
C HIS A 311 -15.20 14.77 -2.88
N ILE A 312 -14.34 13.99 -2.22
CA ILE A 312 -13.45 13.05 -2.92
C ILE A 312 -14.27 12.01 -3.68
N ASP A 313 -15.26 11.36 -3.06
CA ASP A 313 -16.08 10.36 -3.72
C ASP A 313 -16.82 10.92 -4.96
N ALA A 314 -17.20 12.20 -4.95
CA ALA A 314 -17.78 12.86 -6.11
C ALA A 314 -16.77 13.06 -7.25
N GLN A 315 -15.53 13.48 -6.95
CA GLN A 315 -14.46 13.57 -7.95
C GLN A 315 -14.17 12.21 -8.58
N ARG A 316 -14.05 11.17 -7.75
CA ARG A 316 -13.78 9.80 -8.21
C ARG A 316 -14.87 9.27 -9.15
N ARG A 317 -16.14 9.63 -8.92
CA ARG A 317 -17.26 9.28 -9.81
C ARG A 317 -17.22 10.03 -11.14
N ASN A 318 -16.72 11.27 -11.16
CA ASN A 318 -16.65 12.08 -12.37
C ASN A 318 -15.43 11.76 -13.25
N SER A 319 -14.40 11.10 -12.69
CA SER A 319 -13.18 10.70 -13.38
C SER A 319 -13.22 9.27 -13.95
N ARG A 320 -14.32 8.55 -13.73
CA ARG A 320 -14.59 7.20 -14.25
C ARG A 320 -15.63 7.29 -15.35
#